data_AF-A0A7C9AQB0-F1
#
_entry.id   AF-A0A7C9AQB0-F1
#
_cell.length_a   1.000
_cell.length_b   1.000
_cell.length_c   1.000
_cell.angle_alpha   90.00
_cell.angle_beta   90.00
_cell.angle_gamma   90.00
#
_symmetry.space_group_name_H-M   'P 1'
#
loop_
_entity.id
_entity.type
_entity.pdbx_description
1 polymer ?
#
loop_
_entity_poly.entity_id
_entity_poly.type
_entity_poly.pdbx_seq_one_letter_code
_entity_poly.pdbx_strand_id
1 'polypeptide(L)'
;MGSVNHLLLLPNRTHKRLRFLLSLSSCHFTTVQIENGETVEEISKLLKHSNWSVLMEASEITKKLNPDVIQAVLHQNHSSDPTRLLGFFNWSYSQLGIRHNLSSFLILAVLLCNSSCFPRANGVVERMIEAGPPPSLVFESMSSCVREYNVGGSNSVVFDMVINVYKK
;
A
#
# COMPACT_ATOMS: atom_id res chain seq x y z
N MET A 1 9.64 -39.28 -61.16
CA MET A 1 9.53 -37.88 -61.62
C MET A 1 9.29 -37.01 -60.40
N GLY A 2 10.18 -36.05 -60.16
CA GLY A 2 10.05 -34.90 -59.25
C GLY A 2 10.09 -35.20 -57.74
N SER A 3 11.19 -34.93 -57.01
CA SER A 3 11.65 -33.61 -56.49
C SER A 3 10.81 -33.10 -55.30
N VAL A 4 11.32 -32.59 -54.17
CA VAL A 4 12.63 -32.49 -53.47
C VAL A 4 12.26 -32.14 -52.00
N ASN A 5 13.20 -32.30 -51.07
CA ASN A 5 13.58 -31.35 -49.99
C ASN A 5 13.65 -32.04 -48.61
N HIS A 6 14.81 -32.59 -48.24
CA HIS A 6 15.99 -31.95 -47.64
C HIS A 6 15.79 -31.41 -46.21
N LEU A 7 16.65 -31.94 -45.35
CA LEU A 7 16.84 -31.79 -43.91
C LEU A 7 16.50 -30.43 -43.29
N LEU A 8 15.93 -30.49 -42.08
CA LEU A 8 16.13 -29.49 -41.03
C LEU A 8 16.84 -30.16 -39.84
N LEU A 9 18.15 -29.90 -39.74
CA LEU A 9 18.88 -29.92 -38.46
C LEU A 9 18.95 -28.48 -37.95
N LEU A 10 18.53 -28.29 -36.70
CA LEU A 10 18.55 -27.03 -35.97
C LEU A 10 19.99 -26.48 -35.83
N PRO A 11 20.14 -25.17 -35.57
CA PRO A 11 20.60 -24.87 -34.21
C PRO A 11 19.94 -23.65 -33.55
N ASN A 12 19.64 -23.88 -32.27
CA ASN A 12 20.05 -23.10 -31.12
C ASN A 12 19.48 -21.68 -30.89
N ARG A 13 18.85 -21.57 -29.72
CA ARG A 13 18.34 -20.35 -29.09
C ARG A 13 19.47 -19.35 -28.85
N THR A 14 19.26 -18.11 -29.27
CA THR A 14 19.97 -16.95 -28.70
C THR A 14 18.98 -15.84 -28.39
N HIS A 15 19.04 -15.37 -27.14
CA HIS A 15 18.24 -14.29 -26.58
C HIS A 15 18.48 -12.99 -27.36
N LYS A 16 17.44 -12.48 -28.05
CA LYS A 16 17.43 -11.10 -28.52
C LYS A 16 16.68 -10.25 -27.51
N ARG A 17 17.44 -9.50 -26.70
CA ARG A 17 16.95 -8.36 -25.92
C ARG A 17 16.17 -7.45 -26.87
N LEU A 18 14.85 -7.46 -26.74
CA LEU A 18 13.99 -6.54 -27.46
C LEU A 18 14.08 -5.20 -26.74
N ARG A 19 14.98 -4.33 -27.23
CA ARG A 19 15.00 -2.91 -26.87
C ARG A 19 13.72 -2.30 -27.42
N PHE A 20 12.69 -2.28 -26.59
CA PHE A 20 11.48 -1.52 -26.89
C PHE A 20 11.79 -0.03 -26.71
N LEU A 21 11.71 0.70 -27.81
CA LEU A 21 11.70 2.15 -27.84
C LEU A 21 10.39 2.61 -27.19
N LEU A 22 10.47 3.18 -25.99
CA LEU A 22 9.38 3.97 -25.40
C LEU A 22 9.92 5.37 -25.09
N SER A 23 9.60 6.28 -26.02
CA SER A 23 9.86 7.71 -25.96
C SER A 23 8.76 8.41 -25.16
N LEU A 24 9.18 9.27 -24.22
CA LEU A 24 8.48 10.40 -23.58
C LEU A 24 7.38 10.21 -22.51
N SER A 25 6.88 9.01 -22.17
CA SER A 25 6.08 8.81 -20.92
C SER A 25 6.87 8.28 -19.72
N SER A 26 8.10 7.80 -19.97
CA SER A 26 8.90 7.15 -18.92
C SER A 26 9.48 8.14 -17.91
N CYS A 27 9.76 9.38 -18.30
CA CYS A 27 10.40 10.37 -17.42
C CYS A 27 9.43 10.90 -16.34
N HIS A 28 8.20 11.27 -16.71
CA HIS A 28 7.23 11.77 -15.73
C HIS A 28 6.86 10.70 -14.70
N PHE A 29 6.67 9.45 -15.14
CA PHE A 29 6.39 8.34 -14.24
C PHE A 29 7.55 8.08 -13.27
N THR A 30 8.80 8.07 -13.75
CA THR A 30 9.96 7.92 -12.86
C THR A 30 10.12 9.09 -11.90
N THR A 31 9.85 10.33 -12.34
CA THR A 31 9.95 11.52 -11.49
C THR A 31 8.94 11.48 -10.35
N VAL A 32 7.68 11.16 -10.62
CA VAL A 32 6.63 11.03 -9.59
C VAL A 32 6.99 9.92 -8.58
N GLN A 33 7.52 8.79 -9.04
CA GLN A 33 7.93 7.71 -8.13
C GLN A 33 9.12 8.09 -7.24
N ILE A 34 10.10 8.83 -7.79
CA ILE A 34 11.25 9.35 -7.02
C ILE A 34 10.79 10.38 -5.99
N GLU A 35 9.96 11.35 -6.38
CA GLU A 35 9.42 12.38 -5.49
C GLU A 35 8.58 11.77 -4.36
N ASN A 36 7.74 10.77 -4.69
CA ASN A 36 7.01 10.00 -3.69
C ASN A 36 7.97 9.28 -2.73
N GLY A 37 9.03 8.64 -3.25
CA GLY A 37 10.04 7.96 -2.43
C GLY A 37 10.77 8.90 -1.46
N GLU A 38 11.18 10.08 -1.92
CA GLU A 38 11.81 11.10 -1.07
C GLU A 38 10.85 11.62 0.00
N THR A 39 9.60 11.87 -0.38
CA THR A 39 8.53 12.32 0.53
C THR A 39 8.24 11.26 1.60
N VAL A 40 8.18 9.99 1.20
CA VAL A 40 7.96 8.84 2.09
C VAL A 40 9.10 8.73 3.12
N GLU A 41 10.35 8.89 2.70
CA GLU A 41 11.51 8.86 3.60
C GLU A 41 11.53 10.07 4.56
N GLU A 42 11.16 11.25 4.09
CA GLU A 42 11.03 12.46 4.91
C GLU A 42 9.95 12.28 6.00
N ILE A 43 8.76 11.82 5.60
CA ILE A 43 7.66 11.50 6.54
C ILE A 43 8.11 10.46 7.55
N SER A 44 8.77 9.40 7.12
CA SER A 44 9.26 8.32 7.98
C SER A 44 10.27 8.81 9.02
N LYS A 45 11.12 9.78 8.66
CA LYS A 45 12.03 10.44 9.62
C LYS A 45 11.25 11.27 10.63
N LEU A 46 10.30 12.08 10.18
CA LEU A 46 9.49 12.92 11.07
C LEU A 46 8.66 12.11 12.05
N LEU A 47 8.08 10.99 11.62
CA LEU A 47 7.32 10.07 12.48
C LEU A 47 8.12 9.51 13.66
N LYS A 48 9.45 9.60 13.67
CA LYS A 48 10.26 9.18 14.82
C LYS A 48 10.17 10.17 15.98
N HIS A 49 9.86 11.43 15.71
CA HIS A 49 9.77 12.49 16.72
C HIS A 49 8.41 12.48 17.44
N SER A 50 8.39 12.87 18.72
CA SER A 50 7.14 12.94 19.50
C SER A 50 6.18 14.03 19.01
N ASN A 51 6.73 15.14 18.49
CA ASN A 51 6.01 16.28 17.93
C ASN A 51 5.88 16.19 16.39
N TRP A 52 5.88 14.99 15.82
CA TRP A 52 5.89 14.76 14.38
C TRP A 52 4.81 15.55 13.61
N SER A 53 3.60 15.69 14.17
CA SER A 53 2.49 16.38 13.48
C SER A 53 2.78 17.87 13.29
N VAL A 54 3.36 18.53 14.30
CA VAL A 54 3.78 19.94 14.24
C VAL A 54 4.91 20.11 13.23
N LEU A 55 5.87 19.17 13.20
CA LEU A 55 6.96 19.19 12.23
C LEU A 55 6.44 19.00 10.79
N MET A 56 5.43 18.16 10.60
CA MET A 56 4.80 17.98 9.29
C MET A 56 4.03 19.21 8.84
N GLU A 57 3.29 19.86 9.73
CA GLU A 57 2.56 21.11 9.43
C GLU A 57 3.49 22.27 9.10
N ALA A 58 4.67 22.33 9.74
CA ALA A 58 5.69 23.31 9.44
C ALA A 58 6.48 23.02 8.15
N SER A 59 6.23 21.88 7.51
CA SER A 59 6.92 21.43 6.30
C SER A 59 6.03 21.53 5.05
N GLU A 60 6.64 21.35 3.89
CA GLU A 60 5.93 21.31 2.60
C GLU A 60 5.29 19.93 2.31
N ILE A 61 5.30 19.00 3.27
CA ILE A 61 4.78 17.63 3.11
C ILE A 61 3.31 17.63 2.74
N THR A 62 2.50 18.52 3.32
CA THR A 62 1.05 18.58 3.07
C THR A 62 0.73 18.75 1.59
N LYS A 63 1.58 19.44 0.82
CA LYS A 63 1.42 19.61 -0.64
C LYS A 63 1.82 18.38 -1.45
N LYS A 64 2.61 17.48 -0.86
CA LYS A 64 3.12 16.26 -1.50
C LYS A 64 2.33 15.01 -1.12
N LEU A 65 1.45 15.11 -0.12
CA LEU A 65 0.61 14.00 0.31
C LEU A 65 -0.32 13.56 -0.82
N ASN A 66 -0.41 12.25 -1.00
CA ASN A 66 -1.39 11.59 -1.85
C ASN A 66 -1.64 10.18 -1.30
N PRO A 67 -2.70 9.48 -1.74
CA PRO A 67 -3.02 8.14 -1.24
C PRO A 67 -1.88 7.12 -1.36
N ASP A 68 -1.06 7.21 -2.41
CA ASP A 68 0.04 6.27 -2.66
C ASP A 68 1.21 6.52 -1.68
N VAL A 69 1.54 7.78 -1.41
CA VAL A 69 2.52 8.16 -0.38
C VAL A 69 2.07 7.69 1.00
N ILE A 70 0.79 7.86 1.34
CA ILE A 70 0.25 7.40 2.64
C ILE A 70 0.39 5.89 2.76
N GLN A 71 -0.01 5.14 1.73
CA GLN A 71 0.15 3.68 1.71
C GLN A 71 1.62 3.27 1.85
N ALA A 72 2.52 3.93 1.11
CA ALA A 72 3.94 3.64 1.14
C ALA A 72 4.57 3.94 2.51
N VAL A 73 4.17 5.02 3.18
CA VAL A 73 4.59 5.32 4.57
C VAL A 73 4.13 4.23 5.53
N LEU A 74 2.86 3.81 5.45
CA LEU A 74 2.34 2.73 6.30
C LEU A 74 3.08 1.42 6.06
N HIS A 75 3.34 1.09 4.79
CA HIS A 75 4.13 -0.08 4.41
C HIS A 75 5.57 -0.01 4.93
N GLN A 76 6.30 1.09 4.69
CA GLN A 76 7.71 1.21 5.11
C GLN A 76 7.85 1.19 6.65
N ASN A 77 6.87 1.73 7.36
CA ASN A 77 6.92 1.87 8.82
C ASN A 77 6.10 0.80 9.55
N HIS A 78 5.71 -0.31 8.90
CA HIS A 78 4.83 -1.34 9.48
C HIS A 78 5.34 -1.95 10.80
N SER A 79 6.66 -1.89 11.05
CA SER A 79 7.30 -2.35 12.29
C SER A 79 7.32 -1.29 13.42
N SER A 80 6.77 -0.10 13.18
CA SER A 80 6.68 1.00 14.16
C SER A 80 5.43 0.89 15.04
N ASP A 81 5.29 1.79 16.02
CA ASP A 81 4.08 1.88 16.85
C ASP A 81 2.83 2.09 15.97
N PRO A 82 1.88 1.12 15.93
CA PRO A 82 0.70 1.22 15.09
C PRO A 82 -0.26 2.32 15.55
N THR A 83 -0.21 2.73 16.83
CA THR A 83 -1.00 3.88 17.31
C THR A 83 -0.49 5.18 16.70
N ARG A 84 0.84 5.30 16.54
CA ARG A 84 1.45 6.44 15.85
C ARG A 84 1.10 6.45 14.37
N LEU A 85 1.13 5.30 13.70
CA LEU A 85 0.71 5.17 12.29
C LEU A 85 -0.78 5.50 12.09
N LEU A 86 -1.63 5.10 13.02
CA LEU A 86 -3.04 5.50 13.02
C LEU A 86 -3.20 7.02 13.20
N GLY A 87 -2.37 7.62 14.06
CA GLY A 87 -2.30 9.08 14.23
C GLY A 87 -1.95 9.79 12.93
N PHE A 88 -0.90 9.33 12.25
CA PHE A 88 -0.49 9.82 10.93
C PHE A 88 -1.60 9.70 9.91
N PHE A 89 -2.25 8.53 9.81
CA PHE A 89 -3.35 8.30 8.90
C PHE A 89 -4.55 9.22 9.19
N ASN A 90 -4.91 9.42 10.45
CA ASN A 90 -6.01 10.35 10.75
C ASN A 90 -5.64 11.80 10.42
N TRP A 91 -4.40 12.20 10.68
CA TRP A 91 -3.90 13.52 10.33
C TRP A 91 -3.85 13.72 8.81
N SER A 92 -3.38 12.75 8.03
CA SER A 92 -3.32 12.88 6.56
C SER A 92 -4.72 13.02 5.95
N TYR A 93 -5.72 12.36 6.55
CA TYR A 93 -7.11 12.50 6.14
C TYR A 93 -7.63 13.93 6.34
N SER A 94 -7.29 14.58 7.47
CA SER A 94 -7.70 15.97 7.73
C SER A 94 -7.02 16.98 6.81
N GLN A 95 -5.83 16.66 6.28
CA GLN A 95 -5.13 17.54 5.33
C GLN A 95 -5.66 17.39 3.91
N LEU A 96 -5.87 16.16 3.44
CA LEU A 96 -6.21 15.92 2.04
C LEU A 96 -7.69 16.14 1.73
N GLY A 97 -8.59 15.90 2.70
CA GLY A 97 -10.03 15.85 2.43
C GLY A 97 -10.42 14.76 1.41
N ILE A 98 -9.49 13.87 1.05
CA ILE A 98 -9.65 12.80 0.07
C ILE A 98 -9.72 11.46 0.79
N ARG A 99 -10.49 10.53 0.20
CA ARG A 99 -10.57 9.14 0.67
C ARG A 99 -9.22 8.43 0.51
N HIS A 100 -8.73 7.85 1.59
CA HIS A 100 -7.59 6.95 1.53
C HIS A 100 -7.92 5.68 0.76
N ASN A 101 -6.88 5.02 0.23
CA ASN A 101 -7.06 3.78 -0.50
C ASN A 101 -7.39 2.61 0.45
N LEU A 102 -8.05 1.59 -0.10
CA LEU A 102 -8.43 0.37 0.62
C LEU A 102 -7.22 -0.30 1.29
N SER A 103 -6.08 -0.35 0.60
CA SER A 103 -4.84 -0.94 1.10
C SER A 103 -4.37 -0.30 2.41
N SER A 104 -4.44 1.03 2.53
CA SER A 104 -4.02 1.75 3.74
C SER A 104 -4.89 1.41 4.94
N PHE A 105 -6.20 1.26 4.75
CA PHE A 105 -7.11 0.80 5.80
C PHE A 105 -6.76 -0.62 6.25
N LEU A 106 -6.54 -1.54 5.29
CA LEU A 106 -6.24 -2.94 5.60
C LEU A 106 -4.89 -3.10 6.29
N ILE A 107 -3.85 -2.39 5.85
CA ILE A 107 -2.52 -2.39 6.49
C ILE A 107 -2.70 -1.97 7.95
N LEU A 108 -3.34 -0.83 8.22
CA LEU A 108 -3.55 -0.36 9.58
C LEU A 108 -4.38 -1.32 10.43
N ALA A 109 -5.46 -1.89 9.87
CA ALA A 109 -6.29 -2.85 10.59
C ALA A 109 -5.46 -4.07 11.04
N VAL A 110 -4.64 -4.63 10.13
CA VAL A 110 -3.75 -5.76 10.45
C VAL A 110 -2.71 -5.38 11.51
N LEU A 111 -2.04 -4.23 11.36
CA LEU A 111 -1.03 -3.79 12.33
C LEU A 111 -1.62 -3.54 13.73
N LEU A 112 -2.81 -2.92 13.80
CA LEU A 112 -3.51 -2.70 15.07
C LEU A 112 -3.94 -4.03 15.71
N CYS A 113 -4.43 -5.00 14.92
CA CYS A 113 -4.76 -6.33 15.41
C CYS A 113 -3.52 -7.07 15.94
N ASN A 114 -2.38 -6.99 15.23
CA ASN A 114 -1.12 -7.60 15.67
C ASN A 114 -0.63 -7.02 17.01
N SER A 115 -0.94 -5.76 17.31
CA SER A 115 -0.65 -5.13 18.60
C SER A 115 -1.83 -5.16 19.58
N SER A 116 -2.82 -6.04 19.36
CA SER A 116 -4.00 -6.23 20.22
C SER A 116 -4.84 -4.95 20.45
N CYS A 117 -4.71 -3.96 19.57
CA CYS A 117 -5.45 -2.69 19.62
C CYS A 117 -6.83 -2.80 18.95
N PHE A 118 -7.62 -3.81 19.32
CA PHE A 118 -8.86 -4.18 18.63
C PHE A 118 -9.91 -3.08 18.51
N PRO A 119 -10.16 -2.23 19.53
CA PRO A 119 -11.14 -1.14 19.39
C PRO A 119 -10.76 -0.14 18.28
N ARG A 120 -9.47 0.16 18.16
CA ARG A 120 -8.94 1.04 17.12
C ARG A 120 -9.02 0.37 15.75
N ALA A 121 -8.64 -0.92 15.67
CA ALA A 121 -8.77 -1.70 14.45
C ALA A 121 -10.21 -1.72 13.94
N ASN A 122 -11.18 -1.92 14.83
CA ASN A 122 -12.60 -1.94 14.47
C ASN A 122 -13.06 -0.60 13.89
N GLY A 123 -12.65 0.52 14.51
CA GLY A 123 -12.95 1.85 13.95
C GLY A 123 -12.28 2.13 12.60
N VAL A 124 -11.13 1.51 12.30
CA VAL A 124 -10.53 1.57 10.95
C VAL A 124 -11.37 0.76 9.96
N VAL A 125 -11.81 -0.45 10.34
CA VAL A 125 -12.65 -1.32 9.50
C VAL A 125 -14.03 -0.72 9.23
N GLU A 126 -14.65 -0.11 10.23
CA GLU A 126 -15.94 0.59 10.07
C GLU A 126 -15.83 1.71 9.03
N ARG A 127 -14.84 2.60 9.17
CA ARG A 127 -14.59 3.66 8.18
C ARG A 127 -14.26 3.14 6.78
N MET A 128 -13.55 2.02 6.70
CA MET A 128 -13.25 1.37 5.42
C MET A 128 -14.54 0.90 4.72
N ILE A 129 -15.46 0.27 5.46
CA ILE A 129 -16.72 -0.24 4.92
C ILE A 129 -17.69 0.90 4.60
N GLU A 130 -17.72 1.96 5.41
CA GLU A 130 -18.48 3.20 5.14
C GLU A 130 -18.03 3.89 3.84
N ALA A 131 -16.77 3.70 3.42
CA ALA A 131 -16.30 4.19 2.12
C ALA A 131 -16.92 3.44 0.92
N GLY A 132 -17.66 2.36 1.17
CA GLY A 132 -18.44 1.61 0.18
C GLY A 132 -17.65 0.69 -0.77
N PRO A 133 -16.50 0.08 -0.42
CA PRO A 133 -15.88 -0.91 -1.29
C PRO A 133 -16.75 -2.17 -1.39
N PRO A 134 -16.77 -2.86 -2.54
CA PRO A 134 -17.44 -4.16 -2.66
C PRO A 134 -16.83 -5.19 -1.68
N PRO A 135 -17.64 -6.01 -1.00
CA PRO A 135 -17.12 -7.01 -0.06
C PRO A 135 -16.08 -7.95 -0.69
N SER A 136 -16.30 -8.39 -1.94
CA SER A 136 -15.37 -9.26 -2.67
C SER A 136 -13.97 -8.64 -2.78
N LEU A 137 -13.88 -7.35 -3.14
CA LEU A 137 -12.63 -6.62 -3.25
C LEU A 137 -11.92 -6.49 -1.90
N VAL A 138 -12.69 -6.28 -0.81
CA VAL A 138 -12.15 -6.23 0.55
C VAL A 138 -11.51 -7.56 0.94
N PHE A 139 -12.22 -8.68 0.77
CA PHE A 139 -11.69 -10.00 1.15
C PHE A 139 -10.50 -10.44 0.30
N GLU A 140 -10.49 -10.13 -1.00
CA GLU A 140 -9.34 -10.39 -1.88
C GLU A 140 -8.10 -9.60 -1.44
N SER A 141 -8.26 -8.29 -1.21
CA SER A 141 -7.18 -7.41 -0.78
C SER A 141 -6.69 -7.77 0.63
N MET A 142 -7.60 -8.09 1.53
CA MET A 142 -7.29 -8.47 2.91
C MET A 142 -6.46 -9.75 2.96
N SER A 143 -6.76 -10.74 2.12
CA SER A 143 -5.98 -11.99 2.07
C SER A 143 -4.52 -11.74 1.69
N SER A 144 -4.26 -10.79 0.78
CA SER A 144 -2.91 -10.38 0.43
C SER A 144 -2.23 -9.57 1.53
N CYS A 145 -2.94 -8.61 2.11
CA CYS A 145 -2.45 -7.78 3.21
C CYS A 145 -2.06 -8.62 4.44
N VAL A 146 -2.93 -9.55 4.85
CA VAL A 146 -2.68 -10.41 6.00
C VAL A 146 -1.44 -11.28 5.80
N ARG A 147 -1.25 -11.83 4.59
CA ARG A 147 -0.04 -12.61 4.27
C ARG A 147 1.24 -11.77 4.38
N GLU A 148 1.18 -10.49 4.06
CA GLU A 148 2.34 -9.59 4.05
C GLU A 148 2.71 -9.06 5.44
N TYR A 149 1.73 -8.69 6.27
CA TYR A 149 1.98 -8.00 7.54
C TYR A 149 1.65 -8.80 8.79
N ASN A 150 1.16 -10.04 8.69
CA ASN A 150 0.89 -10.84 9.88
C ASN A 150 2.18 -11.45 10.46
N VAL A 151 2.59 -10.92 11.61
CA VAL A 151 3.75 -11.42 12.37
C VAL A 151 3.34 -12.34 13.53
N GLY A 152 2.07 -12.32 13.95
CA GLY A 152 1.62 -12.92 15.22
C GLY A 152 0.51 -13.99 15.11
N GLY A 153 0.16 -14.45 13.92
CA GLY A 153 -0.89 -15.47 13.73
C GLY A 153 -2.32 -14.97 13.99
N SER A 154 -2.53 -13.66 14.17
CA SER A 154 -3.84 -13.05 14.46
C SER A 154 -4.69 -12.85 13.19
N ASN A 155 -4.48 -13.69 12.18
CA ASN A 155 -5.13 -13.62 10.88
C ASN A 155 -6.64 -13.66 11.00
N SER A 156 -7.19 -14.54 11.84
CA SER A 156 -8.64 -14.70 11.94
C SER A 156 -9.33 -13.44 12.49
N VAL A 157 -8.67 -12.69 13.39
CA VAL A 157 -9.29 -11.58 14.10
C VAL A 157 -9.70 -10.45 13.14
N VAL A 158 -8.85 -10.10 12.18
CA VAL A 158 -9.18 -9.04 11.22
C VAL A 158 -10.29 -9.48 10.25
N PHE A 159 -10.31 -10.76 9.86
CA PHE A 159 -11.40 -11.31 9.04
C PHE A 159 -12.73 -11.29 9.81
N ASP A 160 -12.72 -11.76 11.06
CA ASP A 160 -13.90 -11.77 11.92
C ASP A 160 -14.45 -10.35 12.12
N MET A 161 -13.57 -9.37 12.33
CA MET A 161 -13.93 -7.97 12.45
C MET A 161 -14.60 -7.43 11.19
N VAL A 162 -14.03 -7.67 10.01
CA VAL A 162 -14.63 -7.27 8.72
C VAL A 162 -15.99 -7.93 8.51
N ILE A 163 -16.10 -9.24 8.75
CA ILE A 163 -17.37 -9.98 8.65
C ILE A 163 -18.41 -9.41 9.60
N ASN A 164 -18.03 -9.10 10.84
CA ASN A 164 -18.94 -8.56 11.84
C ASN A 164 -19.46 -7.17 11.45
N VAL A 165 -18.63 -6.31 10.88
CA VAL A 165 -19.08 -4.98 10.43
C VAL A 165 -20.03 -5.08 9.23
N TYR A 166 -19.80 -5.99 8.27
CA TYR A 166 -20.74 -6.20 7.15
C TYR A 166 -22.07 -6.82 7.57
N LYS A 167 -22.14 -7.48 8.72
CA LYS A 167 -23.37 -8.09 9.26
C LYS A 167 -24.24 -7.12 10.07
N LYS A 168 -23.71 -5.96 10.47
CA LYS A 168 -24.46 -4.92 11.18
C LYS A 168 -25.50 -4.31 10.25
#